data_AF-A0A1S1Q6T5-F1
#
_entry.id   AF-A0A1S1Q6T5-F1
#
_cell.length_a   1.000
_cell.length_b   1.000
_cell.length_c   1.000
_cell.angle_alpha   90.00
_cell.angle_beta   90.00
_cell.angle_gamma   90.00
#
_symmetry.space_group_name_H-M   'P 1'
#
loop_
_entity.id
_entity.type
_entity.pdbx_description
1 polymer ?
#
loop_
_entity_poly.entity_id
_entity_poly.type
_entity_poly.pdbx_seq_one_letter_code
_entity_poly.pdbx_strand_id
1 'polypeptide(L)'
;MSRPGPRLDPEVPLAQADRLLRGEGVADLRGSWPRICAWLLRLAVEQAVDEVWRAHGRPELMRLPMRAQLLLLPAFVDGAAADEVGSAWYALSRAGHLHAYELAPTAAELRRWHQDLRTLLPRLAQPEPTPPNGMPPNGLRPSG
;
A
#
# COMPACT_ATOMS: atom_id res chain seq x y z
N MET A 1 2.94 23.86 -18.90
CA MET A 1 2.36 22.58 -19.36
C MET A 1 2.71 21.52 -18.31
N SER A 2 1.81 21.26 -17.36
CA SER A 2 2.05 20.21 -16.35
C SER A 2 2.02 18.87 -17.05
N ARG A 3 3.14 18.15 -17.01
CA ARG A 3 3.22 16.74 -17.37
C ARG A 3 2.12 16.03 -16.56
N PRO A 4 1.22 15.23 -17.16
CA PRO A 4 0.40 14.34 -16.35
C PRO A 4 1.38 13.55 -15.48
N GLY A 5 1.22 13.62 -14.17
CA GLY A 5 2.03 12.83 -13.25
C GLY A 5 1.99 11.36 -13.71
N PRO A 6 3.02 10.55 -13.42
CA PRO A 6 2.97 9.13 -13.74
C PRO A 6 1.63 8.59 -13.23
N ARG A 7 0.94 7.79 -14.06
CA ARG A 7 -0.26 7.09 -13.59
C ARG A 7 0.17 6.36 -12.33
N LEU A 8 -0.43 6.72 -11.19
CA LEU A 8 -0.21 5.99 -9.96
C LEU A 8 -1.02 4.72 -10.11
N ASP A 9 -0.35 3.67 -10.55
CA ASP A 9 -0.89 2.35 -10.79
C ASP A 9 -0.09 1.38 -9.93
N PRO A 10 -0.67 0.84 -8.84
CA PRO A 10 0.03 -0.05 -7.92
C PRO A 10 0.53 -1.35 -8.58
N GLU A 11 -0.02 -1.75 -9.75
CA GLU A 11 0.43 -2.93 -10.47
C GLU A 11 1.83 -2.74 -11.08
N VAL A 12 2.20 -1.52 -11.46
CA VAL A 12 3.51 -1.24 -12.07
C VAL A 12 4.67 -1.59 -11.12
N PRO A 13 4.75 -1.03 -9.90
CA PRO A 13 5.80 -1.41 -8.95
C PRO A 13 5.68 -2.86 -8.47
N LEU A 14 4.48 -3.44 -8.36
CA LEU A 14 4.30 -4.87 -8.04
C LEU A 14 4.91 -5.77 -9.12
N ALA A 15 4.71 -5.44 -10.39
CA ALA A 15 5.28 -6.19 -11.52
C ALA A 15 6.81 -6.03 -11.58
N GLN A 16 7.36 -4.86 -11.25
CA GLN A 16 8.81 -4.69 -11.16
C GLN A 16 9.41 -5.49 -10.00
N ALA A 17 8.75 -5.51 -8.83
CA ALA A 17 9.19 -6.33 -7.70
C ALA A 17 9.20 -7.83 -8.08
N ASP A 18 8.18 -8.29 -8.79
CA ASP A 18 8.06 -9.67 -9.28
C ASP A 18 9.22 -10.06 -10.22
N ARG A 19 9.64 -9.17 -11.13
CA ARG A 19 10.82 -9.38 -11.98
C ARG A 19 12.10 -9.56 -11.16
N LEU A 20 12.32 -8.70 -10.16
CA LEU A 20 13.46 -8.84 -9.25
C LEU A 20 13.42 -10.18 -8.50
N LEU A 21 12.25 -10.62 -8.06
CA LEU A 21 12.04 -11.89 -7.36
C LEU A 21 12.31 -13.12 -8.24
N ARG A 22 12.21 -12.98 -9.57
CA ARG A 22 12.61 -13.97 -10.58
C ARG A 22 14.09 -13.91 -10.95
N GLY A 23 14.85 -12.95 -10.40
CA GLY A 23 16.28 -12.79 -10.67
C GLY A 23 16.60 -11.86 -11.85
N GLU A 24 15.60 -11.24 -12.47
CA GLU A 24 15.82 -10.30 -13.57
C GLU A 24 16.49 -9.02 -13.07
N GLY A 25 17.57 -8.58 -13.73
CA GLY A 25 18.28 -7.33 -13.37
C GLY A 25 18.98 -7.34 -12.00
N VAL A 26 18.97 -8.45 -11.26
CA VAL A 26 19.58 -8.55 -9.92
C VAL A 26 21.10 -8.36 -9.95
N ALA A 27 21.76 -8.83 -11.01
CA ALA A 27 23.21 -8.68 -11.19
C ALA A 27 23.65 -7.20 -11.21
N ASP A 28 22.84 -6.32 -11.81
CA ASP A 28 23.12 -4.89 -11.93
C ASP A 28 22.99 -4.15 -10.59
N LEU A 29 22.25 -4.73 -9.63
CA LEU A 29 21.92 -4.11 -8.36
C LEU A 29 22.92 -4.41 -7.23
N ARG A 30 24.03 -5.13 -7.50
CA ARG A 30 25.17 -5.35 -6.57
C ARG A 30 24.77 -5.74 -5.12
N GLY A 31 23.73 -6.56 -4.96
CA GLY A 31 23.25 -7.00 -3.64
C GLY A 31 22.25 -6.07 -2.93
N SER A 32 21.94 -4.90 -3.50
CA SER A 32 20.90 -3.99 -3.00
C SER A 32 19.48 -4.38 -3.42
N TRP A 33 19.35 -5.35 -4.33
CA TRP A 33 18.08 -5.80 -4.89
C TRP A 33 16.99 -6.14 -3.85
N PRO A 34 17.28 -6.72 -2.65
CA PRO A 34 16.22 -7.03 -1.70
C PRO A 34 15.59 -5.76 -1.12
N ARG A 35 16.41 -4.72 -0.88
CA ARG A 35 15.92 -3.43 -0.41
C ARG A 35 15.16 -2.71 -1.51
N ILE A 36 15.67 -2.73 -2.75
CA ILE A 36 14.96 -2.15 -3.90
C ILE A 36 13.60 -2.84 -4.09
N CYS A 37 13.54 -4.16 -3.93
CA CYS A 37 12.28 -4.91 -3.95
C CYS A 37 11.33 -4.41 -2.85
N ALA A 38 11.79 -4.26 -1.60
CA ALA A 38 10.98 -3.73 -0.51
C ALA A 38 10.46 -2.30 -0.79
N TRP A 39 11.29 -1.45 -1.41
CA TRP A 39 10.89 -0.09 -1.83
C TRP A 39 9.81 -0.11 -2.90
N LEU A 40 9.91 -1.00 -3.89
CA LEU A 40 8.87 -1.16 -4.92
C LEU A 40 7.56 -1.63 -4.31
N LEU A 41 7.58 -2.63 -3.41
CA LEU A 41 6.39 -3.07 -2.69
C LEU A 41 5.75 -1.94 -1.86
N ARG A 42 6.57 -1.15 -1.15
CA ARG A 42 6.10 0.02 -0.40
C ARG A 42 5.45 1.06 -1.32
N LEU A 43 6.06 1.31 -2.46
CA LEU A 43 5.54 2.24 -3.46
C LEU A 43 4.20 1.76 -4.06
N ALA A 44 4.01 0.45 -4.23
CA ALA A 44 2.71 -0.11 -4.62
C ALA A 44 1.62 0.19 -3.58
N VAL A 45 1.94 0.02 -2.30
CA VAL A 45 1.02 0.36 -1.19
C VAL A 45 0.63 1.84 -1.21
N GLU A 46 1.60 2.73 -1.38
CA GLU A 46 1.34 4.19 -1.43
C GLU A 46 0.43 4.56 -2.61
N GLN A 47 0.69 3.98 -3.78
CA GLN A 47 -0.14 4.23 -4.97
C GLN A 47 -1.57 3.69 -4.82
N ALA A 48 -1.75 2.53 -4.19
CA ALA A 48 -3.09 1.99 -3.92
C ALA A 48 -3.88 2.87 -2.94
N VAL A 49 -3.23 3.44 -1.93
CA VAL A 49 -3.88 4.40 -1.02
C VAL A 49 -4.24 5.71 -1.75
N ASP A 50 -3.39 6.19 -2.66
CA ASP A 50 -3.71 7.33 -3.51
C ASP A 50 -4.93 7.06 -4.41
N GLU A 51 -5.11 5.83 -4.91
CA GLU A 51 -6.31 5.43 -5.65
C GLU A 51 -7.58 5.49 -4.81
N VAL A 52 -7.52 5.05 -3.55
CA VAL A 52 -8.65 5.17 -2.60
C VAL A 52 -9.08 6.63 -2.47
N TRP A 53 -8.12 7.55 -2.30
CA TRP A 53 -8.42 8.98 -2.18
C TRP A 53 -9.04 9.58 -3.43
N ARG A 54 -8.58 9.17 -4.62
CA ARG A 54 -9.21 9.59 -5.88
C ARG A 54 -10.61 9.05 -6.02
N ALA A 55 -10.82 7.77 -5.73
CA ALA A 55 -12.12 7.11 -5.85
C ALA A 55 -13.19 7.76 -4.97
N HIS A 56 -12.80 8.24 -3.78
CA HIS A 56 -13.69 8.93 -2.85
C HIS A 56 -13.77 10.46 -3.07
N GLY A 57 -13.11 11.00 -4.10
CA GLY A 57 -13.11 12.45 -4.36
C GLY A 57 -12.40 13.28 -3.28
N ARG A 58 -11.40 12.69 -2.60
CA ARG A 58 -10.60 13.30 -1.51
C ARG A 58 -9.11 13.47 -1.87
N PRO A 59 -8.74 13.98 -3.05
CA PRO A 59 -7.33 14.07 -3.48
C PRO A 59 -6.46 14.94 -2.56
N GLU A 60 -7.05 15.81 -1.75
CA GLU A 60 -6.33 16.61 -0.76
C GLU A 60 -5.62 15.77 0.31
N LEU A 61 -6.12 14.56 0.60
CA LEU A 61 -5.54 13.66 1.61
C LEU A 61 -4.20 13.09 1.15
N MET A 62 -3.97 12.98 -0.17
CA MET A 62 -2.68 12.56 -0.75
C MET A 62 -1.51 13.48 -0.36
N ARG A 63 -1.80 14.72 0.08
CA ARG A 63 -0.77 15.68 0.53
C ARG A 63 -0.33 15.48 1.97
N LEU A 64 -1.05 14.64 2.73
CA LEU A 64 -0.68 14.33 4.11
C LEU A 64 0.51 13.36 4.14
N PRO A 65 1.32 13.37 5.21
CA PRO A 65 2.28 12.30 5.43
C PRO A 65 1.58 10.94 5.42
N MET A 66 2.21 9.92 4.82
CA MET A 66 1.58 8.61 4.64
C MET A 66 1.02 8.00 5.94
N ARG A 67 1.70 8.20 7.07
CA ARG A 67 1.19 7.77 8.39
C ARG A 67 -0.17 8.39 8.74
N ALA A 68 -0.38 9.65 8.41
CA ALA A 68 -1.67 10.32 8.63
C ALA A 68 -2.75 9.82 7.67
N GLN A 69 -2.39 9.50 6.42
CA GLN A 69 -3.31 8.87 5.47
C GLN A 69 -3.78 7.51 5.98
N LEU A 70 -2.86 6.67 6.46
CA LEU A 70 -3.17 5.34 7.03
C LEU A 70 -4.09 5.41 8.25
N LEU A 71 -3.97 6.46 9.08
CA LEU A 71 -4.88 6.68 10.23
C LEU A 71 -6.31 7.01 9.81
N LEU A 72 -6.49 7.63 8.63
CA LEU A 72 -7.80 8.01 8.11
C LEU A 72 -8.43 6.90 7.25
N LEU A 73 -7.62 5.99 6.71
CA LEU A 73 -8.01 4.93 5.79
C LEU A 73 -9.19 4.06 6.26
N PRO A 74 -9.31 3.65 7.54
CA PRO A 74 -10.43 2.83 8.01
C PRO A 74 -11.82 3.47 7.85
N ALA A 75 -11.91 4.78 7.63
CA ALA A 75 -13.18 5.46 7.38
C ALA A 75 -13.65 5.38 5.91
N PHE A 76 -12.86 4.79 5.02
CA PHE A 76 -13.12 4.79 3.56
C PHE A 76 -13.06 3.40 2.92
N VAL A 77 -12.53 2.40 3.61
CA VAL A 77 -12.39 1.02 3.10
C VAL A 77 -12.68 0.02 4.22
N ASP A 78 -12.73 -1.26 3.88
CA ASP A 78 -12.78 -2.37 4.85
C ASP A 78 -11.72 -2.19 5.95
N GLY A 79 -12.15 -2.17 7.21
CA GLY A 79 -11.26 -1.90 8.35
C GLY A 79 -10.12 -2.92 8.46
N ALA A 80 -10.39 -4.19 8.16
CA ALA A 80 -9.34 -5.22 8.15
C ALA A 80 -8.30 -4.97 7.05
N ALA A 81 -8.74 -4.60 5.84
CA ALA A 81 -7.83 -4.22 4.76
C ALA A 81 -7.00 -2.97 5.12
N ALA A 82 -7.59 -1.98 5.79
CA ALA A 82 -6.86 -0.79 6.25
C ALA A 82 -5.75 -1.13 7.25
N ASP A 83 -6.02 -1.99 8.23
CA ASP A 83 -5.05 -2.45 9.23
C ASP A 83 -3.92 -3.29 8.60
N GLU A 84 -4.27 -4.20 7.69
CA GLU A 84 -3.31 -5.02 6.95
C GLU A 84 -2.37 -4.14 6.11
N VAL A 85 -2.90 -3.13 5.42
CA VAL A 85 -2.12 -2.18 4.61
C VAL A 85 -1.21 -1.32 5.47
N GLY A 86 -1.71 -0.82 6.61
CA GLY A 86 -0.88 -0.08 7.55
C GLY A 86 0.29 -0.92 8.04
N SER A 87 0.02 -2.17 8.44
CA SER A 87 1.04 -3.12 8.90
C SER A 87 2.09 -3.41 7.82
N ALA A 88 1.64 -3.66 6.58
CA ALA A 88 2.53 -3.87 5.44
C ALA A 88 3.42 -2.64 5.16
N TRP A 89 2.84 -1.43 5.17
CA TRP A 89 3.59 -0.20 4.95
C TRP A 89 4.70 0.01 6.00
N TYR A 90 4.41 -0.23 7.28
CA TYR A 90 5.43 -0.13 8.34
C TYR A 90 6.53 -1.19 8.20
N ALA A 91 6.17 -2.44 7.89
CA ALA A 91 7.13 -3.52 7.69
C ALA A 91 8.08 -3.22 6.51
N LEU A 92 7.52 -2.81 5.36
CA LEU A 92 8.27 -2.50 4.15
C LEU A 92 9.13 -1.24 4.30
N SER A 93 8.62 -0.23 5.02
CA SER A 93 9.41 0.97 5.35
C SER A 93 10.67 0.61 6.13
N ARG A 94 10.54 -0.25 7.16
CA ARG A 94 11.70 -0.75 7.92
C ARG A 94 12.64 -1.57 7.05
N ALA A 95 12.13 -2.53 6.30
CA ALA A 95 12.94 -3.40 5.43
C ALA A 95 13.69 -2.64 4.32
N GLY A 96 13.17 -1.47 3.92
CA GLY A 96 13.80 -0.58 2.94
C GLY A 96 14.92 0.30 3.51
N HIS A 97 15.02 0.50 4.83
CA HIS A 97 16.08 1.34 5.39
C HIS A 97 17.44 0.66 5.27
N LEU A 98 18.43 1.43 4.79
CA LEU A 98 19.83 0.98 4.68
C LEU A 98 20.55 1.27 6.00
N HIS A 99 20.13 0.65 7.10
CA HIS A 99 20.93 0.66 8.32
C HIS A 99 22.03 -0.40 8.18
N ALA A 100 23.28 -0.01 8.41
CA ALA A 100 24.48 -0.85 8.23
C ALA A 100 24.47 -2.15 9.05
N TYR A 101 23.58 -2.25 10.05
CA TYR A 101 23.45 -3.38 10.96
C TYR A 101 22.12 -4.15 10.80
N GLU A 102 21.21 -3.67 9.95
CA GLU A 102 19.96 -4.39 9.68
C GLU A 102 20.18 -5.37 8.52
N LEU A 103 19.85 -6.64 8.78
CA LEU A 103 19.85 -7.67 7.75
C LEU A 103 18.87 -7.27 6.64
N ALA A 104 19.30 -7.41 5.39
CA ALA A 104 18.41 -7.23 4.25
C ALA A 104 17.28 -8.28 4.32
N PRO A 105 16.06 -7.95 3.87
CA PRO A 105 14.99 -8.93 3.83
C PRO A 105 15.39 -10.10 2.93
N THR A 106 15.01 -11.31 3.34
CA THR A 106 15.25 -12.52 2.56
C THR A 106 14.34 -12.57 1.33
N ALA A 107 14.76 -13.33 0.31
CA ALA A 107 13.93 -13.56 -0.87
C ALA A 107 12.57 -14.21 -0.51
N ALA A 108 12.54 -15.04 0.54
CA ALA A 108 11.32 -15.70 1.01
C ALA A 108 10.34 -14.68 1.63
N GLU A 109 10.82 -13.77 2.48
CA GLU A 109 10.00 -12.69 3.05
C GLU A 109 9.46 -11.77 1.96
N LEU A 110 10.29 -11.40 0.98
CA LEU A 110 9.87 -10.54 -0.13
C LEU A 110 8.80 -11.21 -1.01
N ARG A 111 8.92 -12.52 -1.30
CA ARG A 111 7.88 -13.27 -2.02
C ARG A 111 6.57 -13.32 -1.25
N ARG A 112 6.66 -13.53 0.07
CA ARG A 112 5.48 -13.53 0.93
C ARG A 112 4.79 -12.16 0.91
N TRP A 113 5.52 -11.08 1.15
CA TRP A 113 4.94 -9.73 1.10
C TRP A 113 4.37 -9.40 -0.28
N HIS A 114 5.04 -9.80 -1.37
CA HIS A 114 4.51 -9.61 -2.71
C HIS A 114 3.17 -10.33 -2.90
N GLN A 115 3.07 -11.60 -2.49
CA GLN A 115 1.83 -12.37 -2.58
C GLN A 115 0.71 -11.80 -1.68
N ASP A 116 1.07 -11.38 -0.47
CA ASP A 116 0.13 -10.73 0.46
C ASP A 116 -0.42 -9.45 -0.18
N LEU A 117 0.43 -8.59 -0.75
CA LEU A 117 0.03 -7.37 -1.43
C LEU A 117 -0.81 -7.62 -2.69
N ARG A 118 -0.51 -8.64 -3.50
CA ARG A 118 -1.35 -9.02 -4.66
C ARG A 118 -2.78 -9.34 -4.27
N THR A 119 -3.00 -9.84 -3.06
CA THR A 119 -4.33 -10.16 -2.54
C THR A 119 -4.96 -8.95 -1.85
N LEU A 120 -4.15 -8.16 -1.15
CA LEU A 120 -4.59 -7.05 -0.32
C LEU A 120 -4.98 -5.80 -1.10
N LEU A 121 -4.15 -5.35 -2.07
CA LEU A 121 -4.38 -4.08 -2.76
C LEU A 121 -5.74 -4.02 -3.50
N PRO A 122 -6.21 -5.10 -4.18
CA PRO A 122 -7.54 -5.10 -4.78
C PRO A 122 -8.70 -4.94 -3.78
N ARG A 123 -8.50 -5.30 -2.49
CA ARG A 123 -9.52 -5.13 -1.44
C ARG A 123 -9.70 -3.66 -1.06
N LEU A 124 -8.67 -2.82 -1.19
CA LEU A 124 -8.77 -1.38 -0.93
C LEU A 124 -9.63 -0.65 -1.98
N ALA A 125 -9.63 -1.16 -3.21
CA ALA A 125 -10.43 -0.58 -4.29
C ALA A 125 -11.93 -0.94 -4.18
N GLN A 126 -12.28 -1.89 -3.31
CA GLN A 126 -13.68 -2.24 -3.06
C GLN A 126 -14.26 -1.21 -2.07
N PRO A 127 -15.32 -0.46 -2.42
CA PRO A 127 -16.03 0.33 -1.44
C PRO A 127 -16.58 -0.58 -0.34
N GLU A 128 -16.75 -0.05 0.87
CA GLU A 128 -17.41 -0.79 1.96
C GLU A 128 -18.71 -1.40 1.41
N PRO A 129 -18.97 -2.71 1.61
CA PRO A 129 -20.24 -3.29 1.19
C PRO A 129 -21.36 -2.47 1.83
N THR A 130 -22.14 -1.79 1.00
CA THR A 130 -23.34 -1.06 1.47
C THR A 130 -24.17 -2.06 2.29
N PRO A 131 -24.46 -1.79 3.58
CA PRO A 131 -25.24 -2.71 4.37
C PRO A 131 -26.57 -2.98 3.65
N PRO A 132 -27.10 -4.22 3.67
CA PRO A 132 -28.34 -4.54 3.00
C PRO A 132 -29.42 -3.54 3.44
N ASN A 133 -30.09 -2.97 2.46
CA ASN A 133 -31.07 -1.89 2.56
C ASN A 133 -31.95 -2.06 3.83
N GLY A 134 -31.70 -1.24 4.87
CA GLY A 134 -32.44 -1.30 6.14
C GLY A 134 -31.68 -0.89 7.41
N MET A 135 -30.35 -0.83 7.41
CA MET A 135 -29.57 -0.39 8.59
C MET A 135 -29.15 1.09 8.43
N PRO A 136 -29.55 2.02 9.32
CA PRO A 136 -29.07 3.39 9.25
C PRO A 136 -27.57 3.45 9.59
N PRO A 137 -26.78 4.32 8.93
CA PRO A 137 -25.39 4.53 9.29
C PRO A 137 -25.33 5.13 10.70
N ASN A 138 -24.66 4.39 11.59
CA ASN A 138 -24.32 4.69 12.98
C ASN A 138 -24.90 6.00 13.53
N GLY A 139 -26.04 5.88 14.20
CA GLY A 139 -26.72 7.00 14.84
C GLY A 139 -25.90 7.54 16.01
N LEU A 140 -25.38 8.76 15.82
CA LEU A 140 -25.10 9.65 16.94
C LEU A 140 -26.43 9.86 17.68
N ARG A 141 -26.64 9.14 18.79
CA ARG A 141 -27.80 9.38 19.66
C ARG A 141 -27.60 10.76 20.30
N PRO A 142 -28.52 11.73 20.15
CA PRO A 142 -28.52 12.88 21.02
C PRO A 142 -28.96 12.42 22.42
N SER A 143 -28.07 12.58 23.40
CA SER A 143 -28.42 12.46 24.82
C SER A 143 -29.46 13.54 25.15
N GLY A 144 -30.67 13.11 25.48
CA GLY A 144 -31.59 13.89 26.31
C GLY A 144 -31.25 13.75 27.78
#